data_AF-A0A6B1F744-F1
#
_entry.id   AF-A0A6B1F744-F1
#
_cell.length_a   1.000
_cell.length_b   1.000
_cell.length_c   1.000
_cell.angle_alpha   90.00
_cell.angle_beta   90.00
_cell.angle_gamma   90.00
#
_symmetry.space_group_name_H-M   'P 1'
#
loop_
_entity.id
_entity.type
_entity.pdbx_description
1 polymer ?
#
loop_
_entity_poly.entity_id
_entity_poly.type
_entity_poly.pdbx_seq_one_letter_code
_entity_poly.pdbx_strand_id
1 'polypeptide(L)'
;MESCNQSTIGDVLLTLITRDLRANFRLGSGIWLPLTMFLTIVVLIPIGIGPDIDLHSKIAPAILWIGVVFSLFLFLDRIFNPDLEDGSLDRIAASDLPLEKYVWSKIIVLWISSGLLLTILAPFLGLLLNLPLQVGLICSSSILAGSPALAAIGCLGGGIGTFNRHGNLLQTVIVLPLSIPILIFGTKSVIAYSNGEPYLPWVLQLSGISLASIAIFPFLISYTLKTVLEE
;
A
#
# COMPACT_ATOMS: atom_id res chain seq x y z
N MET A 1 19.60 19.84 -26.51
CA MET A 1 19.77 20.06 -25.05
C MET A 1 18.60 19.51 -24.24
N GLU A 2 17.38 19.38 -24.78
CA GLU A 2 16.25 18.69 -24.10
C GLU A 2 16.40 17.17 -23.99
N SER A 3 17.10 16.51 -24.93
CA SER A 3 17.28 15.04 -24.92
C SER A 3 18.25 14.53 -23.85
N CYS A 4 19.14 15.39 -23.32
CA CYS A 4 20.09 15.00 -22.27
C CYS A 4 19.48 15.04 -20.86
N ASN A 5 18.37 15.77 -20.67
CA ASN A 5 17.71 15.91 -19.37
C ASN A 5 16.76 14.74 -19.06
N GLN A 6 16.15 14.13 -20.09
CA GLN A 6 15.22 13.02 -19.89
C GLN A 6 15.87 11.70 -19.46
N SER A 7 17.11 11.42 -19.89
CA SER A 7 17.88 10.27 -19.40
C SER A 7 18.15 10.40 -17.89
N THR A 8 18.60 11.58 -17.45
CA THR A 8 18.98 11.85 -16.05
C THR A 8 17.79 11.73 -15.10
N ILE A 9 16.61 12.16 -15.52
CA ILE A 9 15.41 12.12 -14.67
C ILE A 9 14.98 10.67 -14.36
N GLY A 10 15.00 9.78 -15.36
CA GLY A 10 14.66 8.37 -15.16
C GLY A 10 15.67 7.67 -14.26
N ASP A 11 16.95 7.96 -14.46
CA ASP A 11 18.06 7.43 -13.65
C ASP A 11 17.97 7.89 -12.19
N VAL A 12 17.58 9.15 -11.95
CA VAL A 12 17.38 9.68 -10.59
C VAL A 12 16.20 9.00 -9.90
N LEU A 13 15.09 8.77 -10.60
CA LEU A 13 13.92 8.08 -10.03
C LEU A 13 14.26 6.63 -9.64
N LEU A 14 14.96 5.90 -10.51
CA LEU A 14 15.44 4.55 -10.19
C LEU A 14 16.43 4.55 -9.02
N THR A 15 17.28 5.57 -8.93
CA THR A 15 18.22 5.74 -7.81
C THR A 15 17.48 5.97 -6.49
N LEU A 16 16.45 6.81 -6.47
CA LEU A 16 15.60 7.03 -5.29
C LEU A 16 14.88 5.74 -4.87
N ILE A 17 14.27 5.03 -5.83
CA ILE A 17 13.57 3.77 -5.56
C ILE A 17 14.52 2.72 -4.98
N THR A 18 15.70 2.54 -5.58
CA THR A 18 16.67 1.54 -5.12
C THR A 18 17.27 1.91 -3.76
N ARG A 19 17.54 3.19 -3.51
CA ARG A 19 17.97 3.71 -2.21
C ARG A 19 16.93 3.38 -1.13
N ASP A 20 15.68 3.73 -1.36
CA ASP A 20 14.61 3.60 -0.38
C ASP A 20 14.22 2.12 -0.16
N LEU A 21 14.18 1.30 -1.23
CA LEU A 21 14.02 -0.15 -1.08
C LEU A 21 15.16 -0.75 -0.26
N ARG A 22 16.41 -0.40 -0.56
CA ARG A 22 17.56 -0.91 0.20
C ARG A 22 17.50 -0.48 1.67
N ALA A 23 17.02 0.74 1.96
CA ALA A 23 16.80 1.18 3.33
C ALA A 23 15.73 0.32 4.03
N ASN A 24 14.59 0.07 3.38
CA ASN A 24 13.50 -0.79 3.89
C ASN A 24 13.94 -2.24 4.15
N PHE A 25 14.84 -2.78 3.31
CA PHE A 25 15.36 -4.15 3.46
C PHE A 25 16.53 -4.27 4.45
N ARG A 26 17.35 -3.23 4.62
CA ARG A 26 18.59 -3.29 5.42
C ARG A 26 18.36 -2.92 6.89
N LEU A 27 17.41 -2.04 7.18
CA LEU A 27 16.96 -1.81 8.55
C LEU A 27 16.09 -3.00 8.95
N GLY A 28 16.60 -3.89 9.82
CA GLY A 28 15.96 -5.15 10.21
C GLY A 28 14.56 -5.05 10.83
N SER A 29 14.01 -3.86 11.01
CA SER A 29 12.63 -3.61 11.46
C SER A 29 11.72 -2.99 10.37
N GLY A 30 12.25 -2.70 9.17
CA GLY A 30 11.56 -1.99 8.08
C GLY A 30 10.38 -2.76 7.53
N ILE A 31 10.66 -3.90 6.88
CA ILE A 31 9.64 -4.77 6.26
C ILE A 31 9.12 -5.83 7.23
N TRP A 32 9.92 -6.28 8.19
CA TRP A 32 9.56 -7.35 9.10
C TRP A 32 8.37 -7.01 9.99
N LEU A 33 8.26 -5.77 10.47
CA LEU A 33 7.17 -5.35 11.36
C LEU A 33 5.79 -5.34 10.65
N PRO A 34 5.62 -4.73 9.46
CA PRO A 34 4.39 -4.87 8.68
C PRO A 34 4.05 -6.30 8.30
N LEU A 35 5.07 -7.12 8.01
CA LEU A 35 4.90 -8.52 7.62
C LEU A 35 4.42 -9.38 8.79
N THR A 36 4.99 -9.20 9.98
CA THR A 36 4.56 -9.91 11.18
C THR A 36 3.16 -9.47 11.59
N MET A 37 2.78 -8.20 11.41
CA MET A 37 1.41 -7.73 11.66
C MET A 37 0.40 -8.44 10.74
N PHE A 38 0.71 -8.54 9.45
CA PHE A 38 -0.10 -9.29 8.50
C PHE A 38 -0.25 -10.75 8.92
N LEU A 39 0.86 -11.42 9.21
CA LEU A 39 0.86 -12.82 9.65
C LEU A 39 0.07 -12.99 10.96
N THR A 40 0.22 -12.07 11.90
CA THR A 40 -0.47 -12.08 13.19
C THR A 40 -1.99 -12.00 13.00
N ILE A 41 -2.48 -11.09 12.17
CA ILE A 41 -3.91 -10.97 11.86
C ILE A 41 -4.43 -12.26 11.22
N VAL A 42 -3.72 -12.78 10.22
CA VAL A 42 -4.18 -13.95 9.46
C VAL A 42 -4.14 -15.23 10.29
N VAL A 43 -3.23 -15.34 11.26
CA VAL A 43 -3.13 -16.50 12.16
C VAL A 43 -4.06 -16.38 13.37
N LEU A 44 -4.09 -15.23 14.05
CA LEU A 44 -4.84 -15.09 15.30
C LEU A 44 -6.35 -15.02 15.09
N ILE A 45 -6.84 -14.38 14.02
CA ILE A 45 -8.29 -14.23 13.81
C ILE A 45 -8.99 -15.60 13.66
N PRO A 46 -8.55 -16.52 12.79
CA PRO A 46 -9.18 -17.84 12.68
C PRO A 46 -9.11 -18.64 13.99
N ILE A 47 -7.98 -18.57 14.69
CA ILE A 47 -7.82 -19.24 16.00
C ILE A 47 -8.85 -18.72 17.01
N GLY A 48 -9.14 -17.42 17.00
CA GLY A 48 -10.13 -16.81 17.89
C GLY A 48 -11.58 -17.18 17.54
N ILE A 49 -11.87 -17.54 16.29
CA ILE A 49 -13.22 -17.87 15.82
C ILE A 49 -13.56 -19.35 16.07
N GLY A 50 -12.55 -20.23 16.08
CA GLY A 50 -12.71 -21.66 16.35
C GLY A 50 -12.79 -22.50 15.07
N PRO A 51 -12.98 -23.83 15.15
CA PRO A 51 -12.74 -24.77 14.05
C PRO A 51 -13.85 -24.86 12.98
N ASP A 52 -14.71 -23.84 12.83
CA ASP A 52 -15.79 -23.85 11.85
C ASP A 52 -15.24 -23.61 10.42
N ILE A 53 -15.09 -24.69 9.66
CA ILE A 53 -14.52 -24.72 8.31
C ILE A 53 -15.36 -23.90 7.32
N ASP A 54 -16.68 -23.95 7.44
CA ASP A 54 -17.58 -23.24 6.53
C ASP A 54 -17.54 -21.73 6.78
N LEU A 55 -17.35 -21.34 8.04
CA LEU A 55 -17.18 -19.94 8.41
C LEU A 55 -15.81 -19.43 7.95
N HIS A 56 -14.72 -20.19 8.16
CA HIS A 56 -13.37 -19.82 7.74
C HIS A 56 -13.27 -19.44 6.27
N SER A 57 -13.79 -20.29 5.37
CA SER A 57 -13.72 -20.04 3.92
C SER A 57 -14.46 -18.76 3.50
N LYS A 58 -15.58 -18.43 4.18
CA LYS A 58 -16.40 -17.24 3.88
C LYS A 58 -15.73 -15.94 4.33
N ILE A 59 -15.04 -15.94 5.47
CA ILE A 59 -14.40 -14.74 6.02
C ILE A 59 -12.95 -14.58 5.59
N ALA A 60 -12.32 -15.63 5.06
CA ALA A 60 -10.92 -15.65 4.67
C ALA A 60 -10.51 -14.47 3.74
N PRO A 61 -11.29 -14.11 2.70
CA PRO A 61 -10.95 -12.97 1.85
C PRO A 61 -10.92 -11.65 2.63
N ALA A 62 -11.84 -11.47 3.59
CA ALA A 62 -11.89 -10.28 4.43
C ALA A 62 -10.69 -10.23 5.38
N ILE A 63 -10.31 -11.34 5.99
CA ILE A 63 -9.14 -11.42 6.88
C ILE A 63 -7.86 -11.03 6.13
N LEU A 64 -7.65 -11.58 4.93
CA LEU A 64 -6.47 -11.24 4.11
C LEU A 64 -6.44 -9.76 3.76
N TRP A 65 -7.56 -9.19 3.32
CA TRP A 65 -7.66 -7.78 2.96
C TRP A 65 -7.50 -6.83 4.16
N ILE A 66 -8.06 -7.16 5.32
CA ILE A 66 -7.85 -6.44 6.58
C ILE A 66 -6.37 -6.48 6.95
N GLY A 67 -5.75 -7.65 6.86
CA GLY A 67 -4.32 -7.81 7.12
C GLY A 67 -3.46 -6.90 6.23
N VAL A 68 -3.81 -6.77 4.95
CA VAL A 68 -3.12 -5.86 4.01
C VAL A 68 -3.22 -4.41 4.46
N VAL A 69 -4.40 -3.95 4.86
CA VAL A 69 -4.62 -2.55 5.31
C VAL A 69 -3.87 -2.26 6.61
N PHE A 70 -3.90 -3.17 7.58
CA PHE A 70 -3.16 -2.99 8.84
C PHE A 70 -1.65 -3.00 8.64
N SER A 71 -1.15 -3.87 7.75
CA SER A 71 0.26 -3.87 7.37
C SER A 71 0.67 -2.53 6.76
N LEU A 72 -0.17 -1.98 5.87
CA LEU A 72 0.05 -0.67 5.25
C LEU A 72 0.19 0.45 6.29
N PHE A 73 -0.64 0.47 7.34
CA PHE A 73 -0.60 1.52 8.37
C PHE A 73 0.77 1.66 9.03
N LEU A 74 1.49 0.55 9.22
CA LEU A 74 2.82 0.54 9.81
C LEU A 74 3.90 1.11 8.88
N PHE A 75 3.67 1.08 7.57
CA PHE A 75 4.58 1.72 6.62
C PHE A 75 4.41 3.23 6.62
N LEU A 76 3.20 3.74 6.85
CA LEU A 76 2.86 5.15 6.64
C LEU A 76 3.73 6.11 7.46
N ASP A 77 3.96 5.76 8.74
CA ASP A 77 4.79 6.55 9.66
C ASP A 77 6.25 6.67 9.20
N ARG A 78 6.70 5.85 8.24
CA ARG A 78 8.09 5.77 7.79
C ARG A 78 8.31 6.27 6.36
N ILE A 79 7.26 6.70 5.67
CA ILE A 79 7.37 7.09 4.26
C ILE A 79 8.13 8.41 4.11
N PHE A 80 7.74 9.44 4.87
CA PHE A 80 8.26 10.80 4.75
C PHE A 80 9.02 11.28 5.99
N ASN A 81 8.70 10.78 7.18
CA ASN A 81 9.35 11.22 8.43
C ASN A 81 10.88 11.11 8.41
N PRO A 82 11.51 10.02 7.93
CA PRO A 82 12.98 9.95 7.87
C PRO A 82 13.60 11.01 6.96
N ASP A 83 12.95 11.32 5.83
CA ASP A 83 13.46 12.33 4.89
C ASP A 83 13.27 13.76 5.42
N LEU A 84 12.27 13.99 6.28
CA LEU A 84 12.05 15.25 7.00
C LEU A 84 13.06 15.44 8.13
N GLU A 85 13.27 14.41 8.96
CA GLU A 85 14.20 14.47 10.10
C GLU A 85 15.65 14.67 9.65
N ASP A 86 16.05 14.05 8.53
CA ASP A 86 17.40 14.19 7.96
C ASP A 86 17.57 15.45 7.08
N GLY A 87 16.53 16.28 6.91
CA GLY A 87 16.53 17.46 6.04
C GLY A 87 16.74 17.14 4.55
N SER A 88 16.53 15.88 4.16
CA SER A 88 16.65 15.43 2.77
C SER A 88 15.51 15.98 1.92
N LEU A 89 14.32 16.16 2.51
CA LEU A 89 13.16 16.72 1.81
C LEU A 89 13.44 18.16 1.35
N ASP A 90 14.04 19.00 2.20
CA ASP A 90 14.42 20.38 1.86
C ASP A 90 15.39 20.43 0.68
N ARG A 91 16.36 19.50 0.66
CA ARG A 91 17.33 19.40 -0.43
C ARG A 91 16.69 18.96 -1.75
N ILE A 92 15.71 18.05 -1.68
CA ILE A 92 14.97 17.60 -2.86
C ILE A 92 14.09 18.74 -3.38
N ALA A 93 13.44 19.49 -2.50
CA ALA A 93 12.61 20.64 -2.87
C ALA A 93 13.42 21.80 -3.46
N ALA A 94 14.66 22.01 -2.98
CA ALA A 94 15.58 23.00 -3.53
C ALA A 94 16.25 22.56 -4.85
N SER A 95 16.08 21.30 -5.26
CA SER A 95 16.63 20.77 -6.51
C SER A 95 15.68 20.98 -7.69
N ASP A 96 16.18 20.89 -8.93
CA ASP A 96 15.35 20.95 -10.15
C ASP A 96 14.41 19.72 -10.33
N LEU A 97 14.34 18.83 -9.34
CA LEU A 97 13.49 17.64 -9.41
C LEU A 97 12.04 18.01 -9.04
N PRO A 98 11.06 17.80 -9.94
CA PRO A 98 9.66 18.02 -9.59
C PRO A 98 9.24 17.07 -8.46
N LEU A 99 8.68 17.64 -7.39
CA LEU A 99 8.24 16.91 -6.19
C LEU A 99 7.26 15.79 -6.53
N GLU A 100 6.48 15.93 -7.60
CA GLU A 100 5.60 14.89 -8.12
C GLU A 100 6.38 13.58 -8.38
N LYS A 101 7.57 13.65 -8.97
CA LYS A 101 8.39 12.46 -9.28
C LYS A 101 8.95 11.81 -8.02
N TYR A 102 9.32 12.61 -7.03
CA TYR A 102 9.72 12.09 -5.73
C TYR A 102 8.56 11.33 -5.07
N VAL A 103 7.35 11.89 -5.05
CA VAL A 103 6.16 11.19 -4.52
C VAL A 103 5.87 9.90 -5.28
N TRP A 104 5.98 9.91 -6.61
CA TRP A 104 5.85 8.70 -7.42
C TRP A 104 6.83 7.60 -7.00
N SER A 105 8.10 7.95 -6.74
CA SER A 105 9.07 6.98 -6.24
C SER A 105 8.63 6.38 -4.89
N LYS A 106 8.10 7.20 -3.97
CA LYS A 106 7.60 6.74 -2.66
C LYS A 106 6.41 5.79 -2.78
N ILE A 107 5.45 6.11 -3.65
CA ILE A 107 4.29 5.23 -3.90
C ILE A 107 4.75 3.87 -4.44
N ILE A 108 5.69 3.85 -5.38
CA ILE A 108 6.24 2.61 -5.96
C ILE A 108 6.99 1.81 -4.88
N VAL A 109 7.85 2.46 -4.10
CA VAL A 109 8.59 1.80 -3.02
C VAL A 109 7.63 1.20 -1.99
N LEU A 110 6.60 1.94 -1.59
CA LEU A 110 5.56 1.46 -0.68
C LEU A 110 4.80 0.27 -1.27
N TRP A 111 4.39 0.37 -2.54
CA TRP A 111 3.65 -0.70 -3.22
C TRP A 111 4.48 -1.98 -3.35
N ILE A 112 5.77 -1.87 -3.68
CA ILE A 112 6.69 -3.02 -3.75
C ILE A 112 6.92 -3.61 -2.34
N SER A 113 7.15 -2.76 -1.34
CA SER A 113 7.46 -3.21 0.03
C SER A 113 6.27 -3.85 0.74
N SER A 114 5.04 -3.40 0.43
CA SER A 114 3.80 -3.87 1.04
C SER A 114 2.98 -4.71 0.06
N GLY A 115 2.32 -4.06 -0.91
CA GLY A 115 1.38 -4.67 -1.84
C GLY A 115 1.92 -5.91 -2.55
N LEU A 116 3.10 -5.82 -3.15
CA LEU A 116 3.69 -6.94 -3.91
C LEU A 116 4.11 -8.09 -2.97
N LEU A 117 4.76 -7.78 -1.86
CA LEU A 117 5.16 -8.78 -0.87
C LEU A 117 3.93 -9.54 -0.31
N LEU A 118 2.88 -8.81 0.04
CA LEU A 118 1.64 -9.37 0.58
C LEU A 118 0.85 -10.15 -0.47
N THR A 119 0.87 -9.70 -1.73
CA THR A 119 0.26 -10.41 -2.87
C THR A 119 0.86 -11.81 -3.01
N ILE A 120 2.19 -11.93 -2.90
CA ILE A 120 2.90 -13.21 -3.01
C ILE A 120 2.56 -14.13 -1.83
N LEU A 121 2.39 -13.58 -0.62
CA LEU A 121 2.06 -14.35 0.59
C LEU A 121 0.58 -14.74 0.70
N ALA A 122 -0.32 -13.94 0.14
CA ALA A 122 -1.76 -14.15 0.20
C ALA A 122 -2.24 -15.56 -0.20
N PRO A 123 -1.78 -16.18 -1.31
CA PRO A 123 -2.24 -17.53 -1.66
C PRO A 123 -1.76 -18.59 -0.66
N PHE A 124 -0.55 -18.46 -0.11
CA PHE A 124 -0.03 -19.37 0.92
C PHE A 124 -0.82 -19.26 2.22
N LEU A 125 -1.14 -18.04 2.62
CA LEU A 125 -1.97 -17.79 3.81
C LEU A 125 -3.45 -18.13 3.57
N GLY A 126 -3.93 -18.07 2.33
CA GLY A 126 -5.26 -18.55 1.95
C GLY A 126 -5.42 -20.05 2.22
N LEU A 127 -4.36 -20.84 2.00
CA LEU A 127 -4.37 -22.28 2.33
C LEU A 127 -4.53 -22.51 3.84
N LEU A 128 -3.93 -21.67 4.68
CA LEU A 128 -4.12 -21.72 6.14
C LEU A 128 -5.59 -21.47 6.54
N LEU A 129 -6.28 -20.65 5.75
CA LEU A 129 -7.70 -20.30 5.94
C LEU A 129 -8.66 -21.29 5.25
N ASN A 130 -8.16 -22.44 4.81
CA ASN A 130 -8.94 -23.47 4.11
C ASN A 130 -9.58 -22.96 2.80
N LEU A 131 -8.93 -22.01 2.12
CA LEU A 131 -9.33 -21.61 0.77
C LEU A 131 -8.74 -22.57 -0.27
N PRO A 132 -9.53 -22.99 -1.27
CA PRO A 132 -9.00 -23.66 -2.45
C PRO A 132 -7.94 -22.80 -3.12
N LEU A 133 -6.87 -23.42 -3.63
CA LEU A 133 -5.74 -22.70 -4.24
C LEU A 133 -6.18 -21.72 -5.34
N GLN A 134 -7.19 -22.08 -6.15
CA GLN A 134 -7.74 -21.21 -7.18
C GLN A 134 -8.37 -19.92 -6.60
N VAL A 135 -9.11 -20.03 -5.50
CA VAL A 135 -9.72 -18.89 -4.81
C VAL A 135 -8.62 -18.02 -4.17
N GLY A 136 -7.60 -18.65 -3.59
CA GLY A 136 -6.41 -17.97 -3.07
C GLY A 136 -5.66 -17.17 -4.13
N LEU A 137 -5.51 -17.72 -5.35
CA LEU A 137 -4.89 -17.01 -6.48
C LEU A 137 -5.72 -15.80 -6.93
N ILE A 138 -7.05 -15.91 -6.89
CA ILE A 138 -7.93 -14.78 -7.22
C ILE A 138 -7.87 -13.71 -6.14
N CYS A 139 -7.80 -14.11 -4.87
CA CYS A 139 -7.53 -13.18 -3.77
C CYS A 139 -6.20 -12.44 -3.97
N SER A 140 -5.13 -13.16 -4.31
CA SER A 140 -3.85 -12.57 -4.68
C SER A 140 -3.98 -11.57 -5.84
N SER A 141 -4.70 -11.92 -6.91
CA SER A 141 -4.93 -11.01 -8.04
C SER A 141 -5.73 -9.76 -7.64
N SER A 142 -6.69 -9.89 -6.73
CA SER A 142 -7.48 -8.76 -6.21
C SER A 142 -6.60 -7.81 -5.39
N ILE A 143 -5.72 -8.35 -4.55
CA ILE A 143 -4.77 -7.57 -3.75
C ILE A 143 -3.77 -6.88 -4.69
N LEU A 144 -3.28 -7.56 -5.72
CA LEU A 144 -2.40 -6.94 -6.72
C LEU A 144 -3.09 -5.78 -7.44
N ALA A 145 -4.37 -5.94 -7.77
CA ALA A 145 -5.15 -4.91 -8.47
C ALA A 145 -5.49 -3.71 -7.58
N GLY A 146 -5.76 -3.89 -6.29
CA GLY A 146 -6.18 -2.82 -5.36
C GLY A 146 -5.08 -2.26 -4.45
N SER A 147 -3.98 -2.99 -4.23
CA SER A 147 -2.85 -2.51 -3.42
C SER A 147 -2.17 -1.24 -3.97
N PRO A 148 -2.15 -0.94 -5.28
CA PRO A 148 -1.62 0.34 -5.75
C PRO A 148 -2.49 1.53 -5.30
N ALA A 149 -3.82 1.37 -5.25
CA ALA A 149 -4.71 2.39 -4.66
C ALA A 149 -4.37 2.61 -3.19
N LEU A 150 -4.23 1.51 -2.42
CA LEU A 150 -3.87 1.57 -1.01
C LEU A 150 -2.53 2.26 -0.79
N ALA A 151 -1.51 1.96 -1.60
CA ALA A 151 -0.21 2.63 -1.52
C ALA A 151 -0.34 4.14 -1.77
N ALA A 152 -1.07 4.55 -2.79
CA ALA A 152 -1.27 5.97 -3.11
C ALA A 152 -2.03 6.71 -1.99
N ILE A 153 -3.11 6.12 -1.47
CA ILE A 153 -3.88 6.66 -0.33
C ILE A 153 -3.02 6.69 0.94
N GLY A 154 -2.21 5.65 1.16
CA GLY A 154 -1.28 5.57 2.26
C GLY A 154 -0.25 6.70 2.23
N CYS A 155 0.38 6.94 1.08
CA CYS A 155 1.28 8.08 0.89
C CYS A 155 0.57 9.41 1.13
N LEU A 156 -0.70 9.57 0.75
CA LEU A 156 -1.48 10.76 1.11
C LEU A 156 -1.60 10.93 2.62
N GLY A 157 -1.96 9.86 3.33
CA GLY A 157 -2.02 9.87 4.79
C GLY A 157 -0.68 10.25 5.43
N GLY A 158 0.42 9.67 4.94
CA GLY A 158 1.76 9.97 5.42
C GLY A 158 2.18 11.42 5.15
N GLY A 159 1.85 11.97 3.98
CA GLY A 159 2.13 13.36 3.62
C GLY A 159 1.30 14.38 4.40
N ILE A 160 0.08 14.03 4.82
CA ILE A 160 -0.71 14.87 5.75
C ILE A 160 -0.22 14.68 7.20
N GLY A 161 0.33 13.51 7.53
CA GLY A 161 0.93 13.25 8.84
C GLY A 161 2.10 14.19 9.17
N THR A 162 2.74 14.81 8.17
CA THR A 162 3.91 15.66 8.38
C THR A 162 3.59 17.05 8.93
N PHE A 163 2.33 17.50 8.90
CA PHE A 163 1.93 18.83 9.40
C PHE A 163 2.05 19.00 10.92
N ASN A 164 2.10 17.92 11.72
CA ASN A 164 2.11 18.03 13.18
C ASN A 164 2.82 16.86 13.86
N ARG A 165 3.45 17.09 15.02
CA ARG A 165 4.07 16.05 15.87
C ARG A 165 3.11 14.94 16.33
N HIS A 166 1.79 15.15 16.24
CA HIS A 166 0.74 14.16 16.53
C HIS A 166 0.02 13.67 15.25
N GLY A 167 0.62 13.88 14.07
CA GLY A 167 0.00 13.68 12.75
C GLY A 167 -0.44 12.25 12.42
N ASN A 168 0.04 11.24 13.15
CA ASN A 168 -0.33 9.83 12.93
C ASN A 168 -1.84 9.58 13.16
N LEU A 169 -2.51 10.42 13.97
CA LEU A 169 -3.96 10.34 14.18
C LEU A 169 -4.74 10.76 12.92
N LEU A 170 -4.35 11.88 12.28
CA LEU A 170 -5.00 12.36 11.05
C LEU A 170 -4.82 11.37 9.90
N GLN A 171 -3.60 10.82 9.77
CA GLN A 171 -3.28 9.79 8.81
C GLN A 171 -4.25 8.61 8.89
N THR A 172 -4.49 8.08 10.10
CA THR A 172 -5.39 6.94 10.29
C THR A 172 -6.84 7.31 9.98
N VAL A 173 -7.29 8.49 10.41
CA VAL A 173 -8.67 8.97 10.18
C VAL A 173 -9.00 9.13 8.70
N ILE A 174 -8.04 9.52 7.87
CA ILE A 174 -8.24 9.71 6.42
C ILE A 174 -8.08 8.40 5.66
N VAL A 175 -7.03 7.61 5.94
CA VAL A 175 -6.73 6.40 5.16
C VAL A 175 -7.78 5.32 5.38
N LEU A 176 -8.30 5.18 6.60
CA LEU A 176 -9.26 4.14 6.95
C LEU A 176 -10.55 4.21 6.12
N PRO A 177 -11.31 5.34 6.06
CA PRO A 177 -12.52 5.43 5.24
C PRO A 177 -12.23 5.28 3.74
N LEU A 178 -11.09 5.79 3.25
CA LEU A 178 -10.70 5.63 1.86
C LEU A 178 -10.31 4.18 1.50
N SER A 179 -9.89 3.37 2.49
CA SER A 179 -9.59 1.95 2.29
C SER A 179 -10.84 1.07 2.18
N ILE A 180 -11.97 1.50 2.76
CA ILE A 180 -13.24 0.76 2.75
C ILE A 180 -13.70 0.35 1.34
N PRO A 181 -13.79 1.24 0.34
CA PRO A 181 -14.23 0.82 -1.00
C PRO A 181 -13.30 -0.24 -1.61
N ILE A 182 -12.00 -0.13 -1.39
CA ILE A 182 -11.01 -1.10 -1.89
C ILE A 182 -11.20 -2.45 -1.20
N LEU A 183 -11.42 -2.46 0.12
CA LEU A 183 -11.74 -3.67 0.88
C LEU A 183 -13.04 -4.32 0.38
N ILE A 184 -14.09 -3.54 0.14
CA ILE A 184 -15.39 -4.04 -0.31
C ILE A 184 -15.26 -4.71 -1.67
N PHE A 185 -14.67 -4.03 -2.66
CA PHE A 185 -14.52 -4.60 -4.00
C PHE A 185 -13.52 -5.77 -4.01
N GLY A 186 -12.45 -5.66 -3.21
CA GLY A 186 -11.45 -6.70 -3.00
C GLY A 186 -12.07 -8.01 -2.54
N THR A 187 -12.77 -7.97 -1.41
CA THR A 187 -13.44 -9.12 -0.83
C THR A 187 -14.56 -9.65 -1.71
N LYS A 188 -15.39 -8.78 -2.30
CA LYS A 188 -16.48 -9.18 -3.21
C LYS A 188 -15.97 -9.90 -4.45
N SER A 189 -14.82 -9.53 -5.00
CA SER A 189 -14.25 -10.23 -6.16
C SER A 189 -13.97 -11.72 -5.86
N VAL A 190 -13.46 -12.01 -4.66
CA VAL A 190 -13.11 -13.37 -4.23
C VAL A 190 -14.37 -14.15 -3.89
N ILE A 191 -15.32 -13.53 -3.18
CA ILE A 191 -16.60 -14.15 -2.82
C ILE A 191 -17.41 -14.49 -4.09
N ALA A 192 -17.47 -13.58 -5.06
CA ALA A 192 -18.13 -13.81 -6.34
C ALA A 192 -17.56 -15.04 -7.05
N TYR A 193 -16.24 -15.16 -7.14
CA TYR A 193 -15.61 -16.34 -7.71
C TYR A 193 -15.93 -17.62 -6.92
N SER A 194 -15.88 -17.56 -5.59
CA SER A 194 -16.21 -18.71 -4.74
C SER A 194 -17.67 -19.19 -4.91
N ASN A 195 -18.57 -18.29 -5.29
CA ASN A 195 -19.99 -18.60 -5.55
C ASN A 195 -20.25 -19.00 -7.01
N GLY A 196 -19.24 -19.04 -7.88
CA GLY A 196 -19.39 -19.29 -9.31
C GLY A 196 -19.97 -18.12 -10.11
N GLU A 197 -19.97 -16.92 -9.52
CA GLU A 197 -20.41 -15.68 -10.18
C GLU A 197 -19.26 -15.00 -10.94
N PRO A 198 -19.57 -14.11 -11.90
CA PRO A 198 -18.55 -13.32 -12.59
C PRO A 198 -17.79 -12.41 -11.62
N TYR A 199 -16.51 -12.69 -11.38
CA TYR A 199 -15.64 -11.88 -10.50
C TYR A 199 -14.97 -10.69 -11.21
N LEU A 200 -14.89 -10.74 -12.54
CA LEU A 200 -14.18 -9.76 -13.36
C LEU A 200 -14.67 -8.31 -13.17
N PRO A 201 -15.98 -8.02 -13.08
CA PRO A 201 -16.47 -6.64 -12.88
C PRO A 201 -15.93 -5.99 -11.60
N TRP A 202 -15.81 -6.76 -10.52
CA TRP A 202 -15.28 -6.27 -9.25
C TRP A 202 -13.78 -5.95 -9.35
N VAL A 203 -13.01 -6.82 -10.02
CA VAL A 203 -11.57 -6.59 -10.28
C VAL A 203 -11.35 -5.38 -11.19
N LEU A 204 -12.22 -5.18 -12.20
CA LEU A 204 -12.17 -4.00 -13.05
C LEU A 204 -12.42 -2.71 -12.26
N GLN A 205 -13.40 -2.70 -11.36
CA GLN A 205 -13.65 -1.56 -10.47
C GLN A 205 -12.45 -1.26 -9.55
N LEU A 206 -11.82 -2.29 -8.97
CA LEU A 206 -10.57 -2.15 -8.20
C LEU A 206 -9.46 -1.52 -9.04
N SER A 207 -9.24 -2.03 -10.25
CA SER A 207 -8.21 -1.50 -11.14
C SER A 207 -8.49 -0.05 -11.53
N GLY A 208 -9.76 0.32 -11.76
CA GLY A 208 -10.16 1.69 -12.03
C GLY A 208 -9.88 2.62 -10.86
N ILE A 209 -10.19 2.18 -9.62
CA ILE A 209 -9.87 2.94 -8.40
C ILE A 209 -8.36 3.08 -8.24
N SER A 210 -7.58 2.04 -8.49
CA SER A 210 -6.10 2.09 -8.44
C SER A 210 -5.53 3.06 -9.46
N LEU A 211 -5.99 3.01 -10.71
CA LEU A 211 -5.54 3.93 -11.75
C LEU A 211 -5.91 5.38 -11.42
N ALA A 212 -7.14 5.63 -10.98
CA ALA A 212 -7.58 6.97 -10.57
C ALA A 212 -6.77 7.49 -9.38
N SER A 213 -6.52 6.64 -8.38
CA SER A 213 -5.73 6.96 -7.18
C SER A 213 -4.30 7.34 -7.56
N ILE A 214 -3.65 6.50 -8.37
CA ILE A 214 -2.30 6.75 -8.86
C ILE A 214 -2.23 8.00 -9.74
N ALA A 215 -3.29 8.32 -10.48
CA ALA A 215 -3.32 9.54 -11.29
C ALA A 215 -3.49 10.82 -10.46
N ILE A 216 -4.26 10.78 -9.37
CA ILE A 216 -4.65 11.99 -8.61
C ILE A 216 -3.72 12.24 -7.41
N PHE A 217 -3.45 11.21 -6.61
CA PHE A 217 -2.76 11.39 -5.32
C PHE A 217 -1.33 11.93 -5.41
N PRO A 218 -0.49 11.58 -6.41
CA PRO A 218 0.87 12.13 -6.48
C PRO A 218 0.90 13.66 -6.55
N PHE A 219 -0.06 14.27 -7.24
CA PHE A 219 -0.20 15.73 -7.34
C PHE A 219 -0.72 16.34 -6.05
N LEU A 220 -1.66 15.65 -5.38
CA LEU A 220 -2.21 16.13 -4.11
C LEU A 220 -1.13 16.11 -3.01
N ILE A 221 -0.32 15.06 -2.95
CA ILE A 221 0.79 14.92 -2.00
C ILE A 221 1.90 15.93 -2.30
N SER A 222 2.23 16.17 -3.59
CA SER A 222 3.25 17.16 -3.91
C SER A 222 2.85 18.56 -3.45
N TYR A 223 1.55 18.89 -3.55
CA TYR A 223 1.00 20.13 -3.01
C TYR A 223 1.10 20.18 -1.48
N THR A 224 0.72 19.12 -0.77
CA THR A 224 0.80 19.10 0.70
C THR A 224 2.24 19.21 1.21
N LEU A 225 3.20 18.58 0.53
CA LEU A 225 4.61 18.69 0.91
C LEU A 225 5.16 20.10 0.68
N LYS A 226 4.76 20.78 -0.41
CA LYS A 226 5.15 22.18 -0.65
C LYS A 226 4.67 23.10 0.47
N THR A 227 3.42 22.96 0.90
CA THR A 227 2.88 23.78 1.98
C THR A 227 3.59 23.57 3.31
N VAL A 228 4.05 22.34 3.59
CA VAL A 228 4.81 22.03 4.82
C VAL A 228 6.23 22.65 4.79
N LEU A 229 6.83 22.78 3.61
CA LEU A 229 8.17 23.33 3.44
C LEU A 229 8.21 24.87 3.43
N GLU A 230 7.05 25.51 3.22
CA GLU A 230 6.90 26.97 3.23
C GLU A 230 6.65 27.55 4.63
N GLU A 231 6.32 26.71 5.61
CA GLU A 231 6.13 27.07 7.04
C GLU A 231 7.44 27.03 7.83
#